data_AF-A0A956XQI9-F1
#
_entry.id   AF-A0A956XQI9-F1
#
_cell.length_a   1.000
_cell.length_b   1.000
_cell.length_c   1.000
_cell.angle_alpha   90.00
_cell.angle_beta   90.00
_cell.angle_gamma   90.00
#
_symmetry.space_group_name_H-M   'P 1'
#
loop_
_entity.id
_entity.type
_entity.pdbx_description
1 polymer ?
#
loop_
_entity_poly.entity_id
_entity_poly.type
_entity_poly.pdbx_seq_one_letter_code
_entity_poly.pdbx_strand_id
1 'polypeptide(L)' 'MQTMKVKAQIGDDGILKLEVPTGLSAQEIEVVLVMQSPEQQMVDANGWPVGFFERTYGALSDDPIERSPQLPLEDRDTIE' A
#
# COMPACT_ATOMS: atom_id res chain seq x y z
N MET A 1 -23.02 -7.06 15.37
CA MET A 1 -21.83 -7.37 14.55
C MET A 1 -20.67 -6.57 15.12
N GLN A 2 -19.68 -7.22 15.72
CA GLN A 2 -18.50 -6.57 16.28
C GLN A 2 -17.32 -6.85 15.35
N THR A 3 -16.71 -5.81 14.79
CA THR A 3 -15.57 -5.95 13.88
C THR A 3 -14.28 -5.67 14.62
N MET A 4 -13.33 -6.59 14.54
CA MET A 4 -12.02 -6.49 15.20
C MET A 4 -10.91 -6.69 14.16
N LYS A 5 -9.84 -5.89 14.23
CA LYS A 5 -8.66 -6.07 13.38
C LYS A 5 -7.60 -6.86 14.14
N VAL A 6 -7.30 -8.07 13.66
CA VAL A 6 -6.23 -8.93 14.20
C VAL A 6 -5.15 -9.05 13.13
N LYS A 7 -3.90 -8.74 13.49
CA LYS A 7 -2.74 -9.02 12.64
C LYS A 7 -2.13 -10.34 13.09
N ALA A 8 -2.01 -11.29 12.19
CA ALA A 8 -1.36 -12.57 12.43
C ALA A 8 -0.51 -12.95 11.21
N GLN A 9 0.57 -13.71 11.43
CA GLN A 9 1.37 -14.31 10.36
C GLN A 9 0.97 -15.78 10.19
N ILE A 10 0.98 -16.25 8.96
CA ILE A 10 0.77 -17.66 8.63
C ILE A 10 2.04 -18.41 9.02
N GLY A 11 1.89 -19.52 9.76
CA GLY A 11 3.02 -20.36 10.13
C GLY A 11 3.63 -21.10 8.93
N ASP A 12 4.83 -21.66 9.11
CA ASP A 12 5.50 -22.46 8.07
C ASP A 12 4.71 -23.73 7.69
N ASP A 13 3.73 -24.12 8.51
CA ASP A 13 2.76 -25.19 8.28
C ASP A 13 1.58 -24.77 7.39
N GLY A 14 1.49 -23.49 7.01
CA GLY A 14 0.39 -22.93 6.24
C GLY A 14 -0.87 -22.63 7.07
N ILE A 15 -0.79 -22.68 8.40
CA ILE A 15 -1.95 -22.51 9.29
C ILE A 15 -1.96 -21.09 9.88
N LEU A 16 -3.10 -20.40 9.75
CA LEU A 16 -3.35 -19.12 10.42
C LEU A 16 -3.97 -19.37 11.80
N LYS A 17 -3.23 -19.05 12.87
CA LYS A 17 -3.71 -19.15 14.26
C LYS A 17 -4.23 -17.79 14.74
N LEU A 18 -5.49 -17.73 15.16
CA LEU A 18 -6.14 -16.52 15.66
C LEU A 18 -6.58 -16.73 17.11
N GLU A 19 -6.04 -15.93 18.03
CA GLU A 19 -6.51 -15.87 19.42
C GLU A 19 -7.43 -14.66 19.58
N VAL A 20 -8.71 -14.93 19.82
CA VAL A 20 -9.76 -13.92 19.86
C VAL A 20 -10.33 -13.83 21.28
N PRO A 21 -9.97 -12.81 22.08
CA PRO A 21 -10.56 -12.64 23.40
C PRO A 21 -12.01 -12.17 23.25
N THR A 22 -12.96 -13.04 23.55
CA THR A 22 -14.40 -12.73 23.40
C THR A 22 -15.03 -12.21 24.69
N GLY A 23 -14.53 -12.63 25.86
CA GLY A 23 -15.18 -12.33 27.15
C GLY A 23 -16.57 -12.97 27.30
N LEU A 24 -16.93 -13.87 26.39
CA LEU A 24 -18.22 -14.54 26.32
C LEU A 24 -18.11 -15.95 26.92
N SER A 25 -19.12 -16.39 27.66
CA SER A 25 -19.22 -17.76 28.17
C SER A 25 -20.49 -18.44 27.69
N ALA A 26 -20.38 -19.71 27.32
CA ALA A 26 -21.49 -20.62 27.01
C ALA A 26 -22.52 -20.10 25.99
N GLN A 27 -22.06 -19.48 24.90
CA GLN A 27 -22.93 -18.99 23.83
C GLN A 27 -22.35 -19.28 22.46
N GLU A 28 -23.22 -19.65 21.52
CA GLU A 28 -22.88 -19.91 20.13
C GLU A 28 -22.66 -18.60 19.39
N ILE A 29 -21.60 -18.55 18.57
CA ILE A 29 -21.21 -17.35 17.82
C ILE A 29 -20.88 -17.74 16.38
N GLU A 30 -21.46 -16.98 15.45
CA GLU A 30 -21.11 -17.06 14.03
C GLU A 30 -19.92 -16.16 13.74
N VAL A 31 -18.89 -16.71 13.08
CA VAL A 31 -17.66 -16.01 12.74
C VAL A 31 -17.49 -15.98 11.23
N VAL A 32 -17.35 -14.79 10.65
CA VAL A 32 -17.03 -14.59 9.24
C VAL A 32 -15.58 -14.15 9.12
N LEU A 33 -14.77 -14.97 8.43
CA LEU A 33 -13.37 -14.69 8.15
C LEU A 33 -13.23 -14.20 6.71
N VAL A 34 -12.68 -12.99 6.55
CA VAL A 34 -12.35 -12.43 5.23
C VAL A 34 -10.84 -12.35 5.13
N MET A 35 -10.25 -13.24 4.33
CA MET A 35 -8.81 -13.22 4.03
C MET A 35 -8.57 -12.40 2.78
N GLN A 36 -7.86 -11.29 2.93
CA GLN A 36 -7.33 -10.55 1.81
C GLN A 36 -5.82 -10.69 1.88
N SER A 37 -5.21 -11.23 0.83
CA SER A 37 -3.78 -11.01 0.67
C SER A 37 -3.57 -9.50 0.68
N PRO A 38 -2.67 -8.94 1.52
CA PRO A 38 -2.25 -7.58 1.27
C PRO A 38 -1.80 -7.59 -0.19
N GLU A 39 -2.37 -6.73 -1.03
CA GLU A 39 -1.86 -6.55 -2.37
C GLU A 39 -0.39 -6.17 -2.19
N GLN A 40 0.49 -7.18 -2.30
CA GLN A 40 1.89 -6.95 -2.46
C GLN A 40 1.96 -6.36 -3.85
N GLN A 41 1.89 -5.03 -3.88
CA GLN A 41 2.17 -4.28 -5.07
C GLN A 41 3.58 -4.68 -5.46
N MET A 42 3.67 -5.61 -6.41
CA MET A 42 4.95 -6.10 -6.89
C MET A 42 5.72 -4.88 -7.36
N VAL A 43 6.92 -4.70 -6.85
CA VAL A 43 7.80 -3.61 -7.26
C VAL A 43 8.92 -4.16 -8.14
N ASP A 44 9.36 -3.36 -9.10
CA ASP A 44 10.54 -3.65 -9.91
C ASP A 44 11.85 -3.43 -9.12
N ALA A 45 13.00 -3.62 -9.79
CA ALA A 45 14.32 -3.43 -9.19
C ALA A 45 14.59 -2.00 -8.68
N ASN A 46 13.80 -1.03 -9.13
CA ASN A 46 13.91 0.38 -8.77
C ASN A 46 12.83 0.79 -7.75
N GLY A 47 12.02 -0.15 -7.25
CA GLY A 47 10.98 0.10 -6.27
C GLY A 47 9.66 0.63 -6.86
N TRP A 48 9.50 0.65 -8.19
CA TRP A 48 8.25 1.08 -8.82
C TRP A 48 7.25 -0.05 -8.91
N PRO A 49 5.94 0.20 -8.73
CA PRO A 49 4.94 -0.80 -9.01
C PRO A 49 5.09 -1.38 -10.42
N VAL A 50 5.08 -2.71 -10.54
CA VAL A 50 5.17 -3.40 -11.83
C VAL A 50 4.05 -2.92 -12.74
N GLY A 51 4.39 -2.59 -13.99
CA GLY A 51 3.44 -2.04 -14.96
C GLY A 51 3.10 -0.57 -14.78
N PHE A 52 3.76 0.17 -13.86
CA PHE A 52 3.47 1.59 -13.61
C PHE A 52 3.76 2.45 -14.85
N PHE A 53 4.93 2.26 -15.47
CA PHE A 53 5.33 3.07 -16.62
C PHE A 53 4.48 2.77 -17.85
N GLU A 54 4.18 1.50 -18.13
CA GLU A 54 3.32 1.08 -19.24
C GLU A 54 1.91 1.69 -19.15
N ARG A 55 1.42 1.88 -17.92
CA ARG A 55 0.09 2.46 -17.66
C ARG A 55 0.10 3.99 -17.64
N THR A 56 1.21 4.61 -17.26
CA THR A 56 1.26 6.06 -16.95
C THR A 56 1.98 6.86 -18.04
N TYR A 57 2.88 6.23 -18.79
CA TYR A 57 3.58 6.87 -19.88
C TYR A 57 2.59 7.37 -20.94
N GLY A 58 2.62 8.67 -21.20
CA GLY A 58 1.70 9.30 -22.16
C GLY A 58 0.28 9.55 -21.63
N ALA A 59 0.01 9.39 -20.33
CA ALA A 59 -1.30 9.66 -19.74
C ALA A 59 -1.78 11.12 -19.90
N LEU A 60 -0.87 12.04 -20.23
CA LEU A 60 -1.12 13.46 -20.49
C LEU A 60 -0.81 13.83 -21.95
N SER A 61 -0.86 12.86 -22.87
CA SER A 61 -0.60 13.12 -24.30
C SER A 61 -1.67 14.01 -24.94
N ASP A 62 -2.92 13.89 -24.48
CA ASP A 62 -4.05 14.71 -24.96
C ASP A 62 -4.08 16.12 -24.35
N ASP A 63 -3.46 16.31 -23.17
CA ASP A 63 -3.34 17.60 -22.48
C ASP A 63 -1.92 17.77 -21.93
N PRO A 64 -0.94 18.12 -22.78
CA PRO A 64 0.45 18.20 -22.38
C PRO A 64 0.68 19.28 -21.33
N ILE A 65 1.42 18.94 -20.29
CA ILE A 65 1.81 19.92 -19.26
C ILE A 65 2.69 20.99 -19.89
N GLU A 66 2.26 22.25 -19.80
CA GLU A 66 3.09 23.39 -20.16
C GLU A 66 4.16 23.64 -19.09
N ARG A 67 5.42 23.66 -19.51
CA ARG A 67 6.51 24.05 -18.61
C ARG A 67 6.51 25.58 -18.46
N SER A 68 6.36 26.06 -17.23
CA SER A 68 6.56 27.48 -16.92
C SER A 68 7.98 27.95 -17.31
N PRO A 69 8.15 29.26 -17.61
CA PRO A 69 9.47 29.83 -17.85
C PRO A 69 10.45 29.49 -16.72
N GLN A 70 11.66 29.09 -17.10
CA GLN A 70 12.74 28.89 -16.14
C GLN A 70 13.09 30.25 -15.52
N LEU A 71 13.03 30.34 -14.20
CA LEU A 71 13.47 31.55 -13.49
C LEU A 71 14.99 31.70 -13.57
N PRO A 72 15.51 32.95 -13.47
CA PRO A 72 16.94 33.19 -13.29
C PRO A 72 17.50 32.38 -12.12
N LEU A 73 18.79 32.07 -12.18
CA LEU A 73 19.49 31.47 -11.04
C LEU A 73 19.42 32.42 -9.85
N GLU A 74 19.27 31.87 -8.65
CA GLU A 74 19.37 32.63 -7.42
C GLU A 74 20.82 33.05 -7.20
N ASP A 75 21.03 34.30 -6.82
CA ASP A 75 22.32 34.75 -6.32
C ASP A 75 22.55 34.16 -4.93
N ARG A 76 23.67 33.44 -4.77
CA ARG A 76 24.09 32.85 -3.50
C ARG A 76 25.38 33.52 -3.04
N ASP A 77 25.53 33.69 -1.73
CA ASP A 77 26.78 34.16 -1.14
C ASP A 77 27.93 33.23 -1.52
N THR A 78 29.11 33.82 -1.73
CA THR A 78 30.34 33.06 -1.93
C THR A 78 30.64 32.24 -0.68
N ILE A 79 31.12 31.01 -0.89
CA ILE A 79 31.65 30.20 0.21
C ILE A 79 32.97 30.85 0.66
N GLU A 80 33.07 31.22 1.95
CA GLU A 80 34.32 31.66 2.61
C GLU A 80 35.29 30.49 2.86
#